data_AF-A0A5J4S2Y4-F1
#
_entry.id   AF-A0A5J4S2Y4-F1
#
_cell.length_a   1.000
_cell.length_b   1.000
_cell.length_c   1.000
_cell.angle_alpha   90.00
_cell.angle_beta   90.00
_cell.angle_gamma   90.00
#
_symmetry.space_group_name_H-M   'P 1'
#
loop_
_entity.id
_entity.type
_entity.pdbx_description
1 polymer ?
#
loop_
_entity_poly.entity_id
_entity_poly.type
_entity_poly.pdbx_seq_one_letter_code
_entity_poly.pdbx_strand_id
1 'polypeptide(L)' 'MKQLNPVEHLWHHSREKGNFKNRTFHSLYEVEMHLMAELKKLYLEFDTVKNIMRFKWIKNIL' A
#
# COMPACT_ATOMS: atom_id res chain seq x y z
N MET A 1 16.51 3.56 15.22
CA MET A 1 15.32 3.78 14.36
C MET A 1 15.28 2.66 13.34
N LYS A 2 14.26 1.79 13.32
CA LYS A 2 14.13 0.75 12.28
C LYS A 2 13.85 1.44 10.94
N GLN A 3 14.73 1.27 9.96
CA GLN A 3 14.35 1.50 8.57
C GLN A 3 13.39 0.38 8.21
N LEU A 4 12.14 0.74 7.93
CA LEU A 4 11.15 -0.22 7.46
C LEU A 4 11.59 -0.69 6.07
N ASN A 5 11.46 -1.99 5.81
CA ASN A 5 11.65 -2.46 4.44
C ASN A 5 10.51 -1.90 3.55
N PRO A 6 10.62 -1.92 2.21
CA PRO A 6 9.63 -1.31 1.34
C PRO A 6 8.24 -1.93 1.45
N VAL A 7 8.18 -3.22 1.74
CA VAL A 7 6.93 -3.94 1.96
C VAL A 7 6.26 -3.41 3.23
N GLU A 8 7.01 -3.22 4.31
CA GLU A 8 6.52 -2.58 5.52
C GLU A 8 6.09 -1.13 5.28
N HIS A 9 6.83 -0.36 4.47
CA HIS A 9 6.44 0.99 4.06
C HIS A 9 5.12 1.00 3.27
N LEU A 10 4.93 0.04 2.36
CA LEU A 10 3.70 -0.14 1.59
C LEU A 10 2.52 -0.49 2.51
N TRP A 11 2.72 -1.39 3.46
CA TRP A 11 1.69 -1.76 4.43
C TRP A 11 1.31 -0.60 5.35
N HIS A 12 2.30 0.15 5.82
CA HIS A 12 2.06 1.37 6.57
C HIS A 12 1.25 2.39 5.75
N HIS A 13 1.60 2.61 4.49
CA HIS A 13 0.84 3.50 3.63
C HIS A 13 -0.59 3.00 3.41
N SER A 14 -0.77 1.72 3.10
CA SER A 14 -2.08 1.11 2.87
C SER A 14 -2.96 1.22 4.10
N ARG A 15 -2.40 1.05 5.31
CA ARG A 15 -3.16 1.18 6.56
C ARG A 15 -3.59 2.62 6.85
N GLU A 16 -2.69 3.59 6.62
CA GLU A 16 -2.93 5.00 6.94
C GLU A 16 -3.76 5.71 5.88
N LYS A 17 -3.53 5.42 4.58
CA LYS A 17 -4.22 6.07 3.45
C LYS A 17 -5.33 5.24 2.81
N GLY A 18 -5.26 3.91 2.91
CA GLY A 18 -6.28 3.01 2.36
C GLY A 18 -7.56 2.90 3.20
N ASN A 19 -7.81 3.89 4.06
CA ASN A 19 -9.02 4.02 4.87
C ASN A 19 -9.36 2.76 5.69
N PHE A 20 -8.32 2.05 6.16
CA PHE A 20 -8.46 0.89 7.05
C PHE A 20 -8.64 1.31 8.51
N LYS A 21 -8.05 2.45 8.90
CA LYS A 21 -8.29 3.02 10.23
C LYS A 21 -9.77 3.40 10.35
N ASN A 22 -10.40 2.91 11.42
CA ASN A 22 -11.79 3.21 11.80
C ASN A 22 -12.87 2.62 10.89
N ARG A 23 -12.54 1.64 10.04
CA ARG A 23 -13.53 0.89 9.28
C ARG A 23 -13.79 -0.46 9.95
N THR A 24 -15.04 -0.72 10.30
CA THR A 24 -15.51 -2.05 10.69
C THR A 24 -15.91 -2.81 9.43
N PHE A 25 -15.62 -4.11 9.42
CA PHE A 25 -16.01 -5.03 8.36
C PHE A 25 -16.90 -6.10 8.98
N HIS A 26 -17.96 -6.48 8.29
CA HIS A 26 -18.93 -7.46 8.79
C HIS A 26 -18.55 -8.90 8.41
N SER A 27 -17.59 -9.06 7.50
CA SER A 27 -17.06 -10.36 7.08
C SER A 27 -15.61 -10.26 6.61
N LEU A 28 -14.91 -11.39 6.59
CA LEU A 28 -13.57 -11.50 6.00
C LEU A 28 -13.58 -11.18 4.49
N TYR A 29 -14.68 -11.50 3.79
CA TYR A 29 -14.84 -11.20 2.38
C TYR A 29 -14.83 -9.68 2.11
N GLU A 30 -15.48 -8.88 2.97
CA GLU A 30 -15.44 -7.42 2.84
C GLU A 30 -14.03 -6.85 3.06
N VAL A 31 -13.25 -7.47 3.96
CA VAL A 31 -11.83 -7.11 4.18
C VAL A 31 -11.02 -7.40 2.92
N GLU A 32 -11.18 -8.58 2.34
CA GLU A 32 -10.46 -9.00 1.13
C GLU A 32 -10.79 -8.11 -0.06
N MET A 33 -12.08 -7.85 -0.29
CA MET A 33 -12.53 -6.95 -1.36
C MET A 33 -11.97 -5.53 -1.20
N HIS A 34 -11.96 -5.01 0.03
CA HIS A 34 -11.40 -3.69 0.31
C HIS A 34 -9.89 -3.66 0.11
N LEU A 35 -9.18 -4.68 0.59
CA LEU A 35 -7.73 -4.82 0.39
C LEU A 35 -7.37 -4.89 -1.11
N MET A 36 -8.10 -5.69 -1.90
CA MET A 36 -7.89 -5.77 -3.34
C MET A 36 -8.12 -4.41 -4.02
N ALA A 37 -9.15 -3.67 -3.61
CA ALA A 37 -9.43 -2.35 -4.16
C ALA A 37 -8.31 -1.34 -3.84
N GLU A 38 -7.82 -1.31 -2.61
CA GLU A 38 -6.72 -0.40 -2.21
C GLU A 38 -5.39 -0.78 -2.87
N LEU A 39 -5.07 -2.08 -2.96
CA LEU A 39 -3.89 -2.54 -3.68
C LEU A 39 -3.97 -2.21 -5.18
N LYS A 40 -5.16 -2.32 -5.78
CA LYS A 40 -5.38 -1.94 -7.19
C LYS A 40 -5.19 -0.43 -7.40
N LYS A 41 -5.67 0.42 -6.49
CA LYS A 41 -5.43 1.87 -6.54
C LYS A 41 -3.94 2.18 -6.44
N LEU A 42 -3.25 1.56 -5.49
CA LEU A 42 -1.79 1.71 -5.33
C LEU A 42 -1.05 1.27 -6.59
N TYR A 43 -1.42 0.15 -7.20
CA TYR A 43 -0.82 -0.32 -8.45
C TYR A 43 -1.01 0.68 -9.60
N LEU A 44 -2.17 1.33 -9.68
CA LEU A 44 -2.47 2.34 -10.70
C LEU A 44 -1.77 3.69 -10.43
N GLU A 45 -1.44 4.00 -9.17
CA GLU A 45 -0.69 5.20 -8.78
C GLU A 45 0.82 4.95 -8.70
N PHE A 46 1.43 4.78 -9.86
CA PHE A 46 2.86 4.45 -9.98
C PHE A 46 3.79 5.45 -9.27
N ASP A 47 3.48 6.75 -9.32
CA ASP A 47 4.25 7.79 -8.63
C ASP A 47 4.14 7.69 -7.11
N THR A 48 2.98 7.29 -6.59
CA THR A 48 2.77 7.06 -5.15
C THR A 48 3.61 5.87 -4.70
N VAL A 49 3.61 4.76 -5.44
CA VAL A 49 4.44 3.58 -5.14
C VAL A 49 5.92 3.92 -5.21
N LYS A 50 6.37 4.64 -6.25
CA LYS A 50 7.76 5.08 -6.39
C LYS A 50 8.23 5.93 -5.20
N ASN A 51 7.36 6.82 -4.70
CA ASN A 51 7.63 7.66 -3.54
C ASN A 51 7.60 6.89 -2.20
N ILE A 52 6.68 5.92 -2.03
CA ILE A 52 6.62 5.06 -0.83
C ILE A 52 7.87 4.18 -0.72
N MET A 53 8.31 3.62 -1.86
CA MET A 53 9.44 2.70 -1.90
C MET A 53 10.77 3.42 -1.67
N ARG A 54 10.83 4.77 -1.80
CA ARG A 54 12.01 5.63 -1.58
C ARG A 54 13.32 5.11 -2.17
N PHE A 55 13.24 4.28 -3.20
CA PHE A 55 14.36 3.49 -3.64
C PHE A 55 14.90 4.00 -4.98
N LYS A 56 16.16 4.45 -4.93
CA LYS A 56 17.01 4.72 -6.09
C LYS A 56 17.32 3.45 -6.95
N TRP A 57 16.90 2.25 -6.56
CA TRP A 57 17.19 1.00 -7.29
C TRP A 57 16.10 0.51 -8.25
N ILE A 58 14.93 1.14 -8.32
CA ILE A 58 14.14 1.06 -9.56
C ILE A 58 14.87 1.96 -10.58
N LYS A 59 16.08 1.54 -10.95
CA LYS A 59 16.70 1.91 -12.22
C LYS A 59 15.99 1.05 -13.24
N ASN A 60 15.17 1.69 -14.06
CA ASN A 60 14.65 1.15 -15.33
C ASN A 60 14.06 -0.26 -15.23
N ILE A 61 12.78 -0.34 -14.91
CA ILE A 61 11.96 -1.34 -15.59
C ILE A 61 11.19 -0.56 -16.64
N LEU A 62 11.82 -0.56 -17.83
CA LEU A 62 11.43 -0.09 -19.17
C LEU A 62 10.32 0.97 -19.26
#